data_AF-A0A9E3TX57-F1
#
_entry.id   AF-A0A9E3TX57-F1
#
_cell.length_a   1.000
_cell.length_b   1.000
_cell.length_c   1.000
_cell.angle_alpha   90.00
_cell.angle_beta   90.00
_cell.angle_gamma   90.00
#
_symmetry.space_group_name_H-M   'P 1'
#
loop_
_entity.id
_entity.type
_entity.pdbx_description
1 polymer ?
#
loop_
_entity_poly.entity_id
_entity_poly.type
_entity_poly.pdbx_seq_one_letter_code
_entity_poly.pdbx_strand_id
1 'polypeptide(L)' 'MPESVLEAIKSGIWDFEPSQAERDEFDPTPALPGTQQKLAVLAARLESGLPLWHDSDRLTYADAEED' A
#
# COMPACT_ATOMS: atom_id res chain seq x y z
N MET A 1 18.06 -7.88 -12.19
CA MET A 1 17.39 -6.72 -11.57
C MET A 1 17.97 -6.59 -10.18
N PRO A 2 18.35 -5.39 -9.72
CA PRO A 2 18.90 -5.23 -8.37
C PRO A 2 17.93 -5.79 -7.34
N GLU A 3 18.44 -6.48 -6.33
CA GLU A 3 17.64 -7.14 -5.29
C GLU A 3 17.26 -6.16 -4.17
N SER A 4 17.90 -4.99 -4.13
CA SER A 4 17.66 -3.97 -3.11
C SER A 4 17.93 -2.56 -3.61
N VAL A 5 17.36 -1.57 -2.90
CA VAL A 5 17.59 -0.14 -3.16
C VAL A 5 19.08 0.22 -3.10
N LEU A 6 19.83 -0.38 -2.17
CA LEU A 6 21.26 -0.13 -2.04
C LEU A 6 22.06 -0.61 -3.25
N GLU A 7 21.68 -1.74 -3.84
CA GLU A 7 22.31 -2.26 -5.05
C GLU A 7 21.95 -1.42 -6.28
N ALA A 8 20.70 -0.97 -6.37
CA ALA A 8 20.25 -0.08 -7.44
C ALA A 8 21.02 1.24 -7.45
N ILE A 9 21.19 1.89 -6.29
CA ILE A 9 21.98 3.12 -6.14
C ILE A 9 23.44 2.90 -6.59
N LYS A 10 24.06 1.80 -6.15
CA LYS A 10 25.44 1.44 -6.56
C LYS A 10 25.56 1.25 -8.07
N SER A 11 24.48 0.82 -8.71
CA SER A 11 24.41 0.57 -10.16
C SER A 11 23.97 1.79 -10.97
N GLY A 12 23.72 2.93 -10.33
CA GLY A 12 23.23 4.15 -10.99
C GLY A 12 21.77 4.10 -11.43
N ILE A 13 20.99 3.17 -10.87
CA ILE A 13 19.56 3.02 -11.12
C ILE A 13 18.82 3.76 -10.00
N TRP A 14 18.19 4.88 -10.35
CA TRP A 14 17.55 5.79 -9.38
C TRP A 14 16.04 5.62 -9.27
N ASP A 15 15.43 4.95 -10.25
CA ASP A 15 14.01 4.66 -10.38
C ASP A 15 13.65 3.23 -9.94
N PHE A 16 14.56 2.55 -9.24
CA PHE A 16 14.31 1.22 -8.73
C PHE A 16 13.32 1.25 -7.57
N GLU A 17 12.20 0.55 -7.76
CA GLU A 17 11.24 0.22 -6.72
C GLU A 17 11.30 -1.29 -6.46
N PRO A 18 11.54 -1.74 -5.21
CA PRO A 18 11.44 -3.15 -4.84
C PRO A 18 10.06 -3.72 -5.20
N SER A 19 9.98 -5.01 -5.50
CA SER A 19 8.69 -5.69 -5.59
C SER A 19 7.96 -5.55 -4.26
N GLN A 20 6.72 -5.08 -4.30
CA GLN A 20 5.89 -4.96 -3.12
C GLN A 20 5.77 -6.30 -2.38
N ALA A 21 5.65 -6.22 -1.05
CA ALA A 21 5.34 -7.39 -0.23
C ALA A 21 4.02 -8.03 -0.71
N GLU A 22 3.90 -9.35 -0.51
CA GLU A 22 2.81 -10.14 -1.08
C GLU A 22 1.45 -9.57 -0.64
N ARG A 23 0.60 -9.23 -1.63
CA ARG A 23 -0.72 -8.60 -1.45
C ARG A 23 -1.70 -9.45 -0.65
N ASP A 24 -1.42 -10.74 -0.52
CA ASP A 24 -2.30 -11.72 0.13
C ASP A 24 -2.20 -11.71 1.66
N GLU A 25 -1.35 -10.87 2.25
CA GLU A 25 -1.19 -10.80 3.71
C GLU A 25 -2.31 -10.03 4.44
N PHE A 26 -3.04 -9.12 3.76
CA PHE A 26 -4.13 -8.34 4.38
C PHE A 26 -5.11 -7.71 3.39
N ASP A 27 -6.37 -7.56 3.79
CA ASP A 27 -7.43 -7.07 2.90
C ASP A 27 -7.38 -5.55 2.64
N PRO A 28 -7.71 -5.07 1.42
CA PRO A 28 -7.97 -3.67 1.16
C PRO A 28 -9.24 -3.18 1.88
N THR A 29 -9.36 -1.86 2.03
CA THR A 29 -10.58 -1.24 2.54
C THR A 29 -11.26 -0.36 1.49
N PRO A 30 -12.58 -0.57 1.25
CA PRO A 30 -13.38 0.26 0.36
C PRO A 30 -13.87 1.56 1.03
N ALA A 31 -13.49 1.80 2.30
CA ALA A 31 -13.90 2.97 3.05
C ALA A 31 -13.41 4.25 2.36
N LEU A 32 -14.27 5.26 2.34
CA LEU A 32 -13.97 6.55 1.73
C LEU A 32 -12.80 7.26 2.44
N PRO A 33 -11.94 7.97 1.71
CA PRO A 33 -10.89 8.78 2.30
C PRO A 33 -11.47 9.81 3.28
N GLY A 34 -10.79 10.01 4.41
CA GLY A 34 -11.21 10.96 5.45
C GLY A 34 -12.34 10.50 6.36
N THR A 35 -12.91 9.29 6.16
CA THR A 35 -13.94 8.76 7.05
C THR A 35 -13.35 8.10 8.31
N GLN A 36 -14.14 8.08 9.39
CA GLN A 36 -13.79 7.35 10.62
C GLN A 36 -13.63 5.84 10.37
N GLN A 37 -14.40 5.28 9.44
CA GLN A 37 -14.29 3.88 9.06
C GLN A 37 -12.92 3.56 8.47
N LYS A 38 -12.40 4.42 7.57
CA LYS A 38 -11.05 4.27 7.03
C LYS A 38 -10.00 4.31 8.14
N LEU A 39 -10.10 5.29 9.05
CA LEU A 39 -9.16 5.42 10.17
C LEU A 39 -9.17 4.19 11.08
N ALA A 40 -10.34 3.60 11.36
CA ALA A 40 -10.44 2.40 12.18
C ALA A 40 -9.72 1.20 11.55
N VAL A 41 -9.83 1.00 10.23
CA VAL A 41 -9.11 -0.08 9.53
C VAL A 41 -7.61 0.16 9.56
N LEU A 42 -7.17 1.38 9.25
CA LEU A 42 -5.74 1.73 9.24
C LEU A 42 -5.11 1.60 10.64
N ALA A 43 -5.84 1.96 11.69
CA ALA A 43 -5.40 1.78 13.07
C ALA A 43 -5.24 0.30 13.43
N ALA A 44 -6.21 -0.55 13.09
CA ALA A 44 -6.13 -1.99 13.34
C ALA A 44 -4.93 -2.66 12.62
N ARG A 45 -4.62 -2.22 11.38
CA ARG A 45 -3.42 -2.68 10.65
C ARG A 45 -2.14 -2.27 11.37
N LEU A 46 -2.06 -1.01 11.80
CA LEU A 46 -0.91 -0.50 12.54
C LEU A 46 -0.67 -1.27 13.84
N GLU A 47 -1.73 -1.54 14.61
CA GLU A 47 -1.67 -2.33 15.83
C GLU A 47 -1.22 -3.78 15.59
N SER A 48 -1.52 -4.32 14.40
CA SER A 48 -1.13 -5.67 13.99
C SER A 48 0.26 -5.75 13.35
N GLY A 49 0.97 -4.61 13.21
CA GLY A 49 2.28 -4.55 12.57
C GLY A 49 2.25 -4.74 11.05
N LEU A 50 1.10 -4.56 10.42
CA LEU A 50 0.91 -4.65 8.97
C LEU A 50 1.24 -3.31 8.29
N PRO A 51 1.54 -3.31 6.98
CA PRO A 51 1.61 -2.09 6.21
C PRO A 51 0.34 -1.25 6.37
N LEU A 52 0.51 0.07 6.47
CA LEU A 52 -0.61 0.98 6.68
C LEU A 52 -1.56 0.96 5.48
N TRP A 53 -1.00 1.06 4.28
CA TRP A 53 -1.73 1.17 3.02
C TRP A 53 -1.74 -0.16 2.27
N HIS A 54 -2.88 -0.49 1.68
CA HIS A 54 -2.98 -1.51 0.64
C HIS A 54 -3.08 -0.81 -0.73
N ASP A 55 -2.47 -1.35 -1.78
CA ASP A 55 -2.53 -0.76 -3.13
C ASP A 55 -3.95 -0.60 -3.67
N SER A 56 -4.81 -1.58 -3.38
CA SER A 56 -6.24 -1.58 -3.73
C SER A 56 -7.13 -0.90 -2.68
N ASP A 57 -6.56 -0.18 -1.72
CA ASP A 57 -7.35 0.66 -0.83
C ASP A 57 -8.02 1.78 -1.64
N ARG A 58 -9.30 2.08 -1.36
CA ARG A 58 -9.97 3.21 -1.98
C ARG A 58 -9.25 4.53 -1.67
N LEU A 59 -8.87 5.28 -2.71
CA LEU A 59 -8.12 6.54 -2.63
C LEU A 59 -9.02 7.75 -2.92
N THR A 60 -9.98 7.59 -3.83
CA THR A 60 -10.87 8.67 -4.26
C THR A 60 -12.34 8.29 -4.13
N TYR A 61 -13.22 9.29 -4.27
CA TYR A 61 -14.66 9.04 -4.31
C TYR A 61 -15.06 8.26 -5.56
N ALA A 62 -14.37 8.45 -6.70
CA ALA A 62 -14.73 7.86 -7.98
C ALA A 62 -14.31 6.39 -8.13
N ASP A 63 -13.36 5.90 -7.34
CA ASP A 63 -12.82 4.52 -7.47
C ASP A 63 -13.87 3.41 -7.23
N ALA A 64 -15.08 3.74 -6.81
CA ALA A 64 -16.17 2.76 -6.62
C ALA A 64 -17.06 2.59 -7.86
N GLU A 65 -16.86 3.37 -8.93
CA GLU A 65 -17.72 3.36 -10.12
C GLU A 65 -17.15 2.52 -11.29
N GLU A 66 -16.01 1.85 -11.11
CA GLU A 66 -15.49 0.89 -12.08
C GLU A 66 -16.04 -0.52 -11.78
N ASP A 67 -17.24 -0.80 -12.31
CA ASP A 67 -17.84 -2.16 -12.44
C ASP A 67 -17.61 -2.73 -13.86
#